data_AF-A0A8X6KR60-F1
#
_entry.id   AF-A0A8X6KR60-F1
#
_cell.length_a   1.000
_cell.length_b   1.000
_cell.length_c   1.000
_cell.angle_alpha   90.00
_cell.angle_beta   90.00
_cell.angle_gamma   90.00
#
_symmetry.space_group_name_H-M   'P 1'
#
loop_
_entity.id
_entity.type
_entity.pdbx_description
1 polymer ?
#
loop_
_entity_poly.entity_id
_entity_poly.type
_entity_poly.pdbx_seq_one_letter_code
_entity_poly.pdbx_strand_id
1 'polypeptide(L)'
;SWNRLSIQTILYTPVRKVGLSEKLLRRYFRPYQVLCRLSDVTYELQDFDPVSRRRKPKDVVHVLRMKPYHDPTKQIETEDSQSQDIAFRKRKQIPPSGTFQNENLNDIGTLSFY
;
A
#
# COMPACT_ATOMS: atom_id res chain seq x y z
N SER A 1 -3.95 -14.85 -0.80
CA SER A 1 -4.59 -15.82 0.11
C SER A 1 -3.66 -16.14 1.27
N TRP A 2 -4.14 -16.10 2.52
CA TRP A 2 -3.35 -16.23 3.75
C TRP A 2 -3.05 -17.69 4.14
N ASN A 3 -2.66 -18.53 3.18
CA ASN A 3 -2.55 -19.99 3.37
C ASN A 3 -1.10 -20.47 3.64
N ARG A 4 -0.14 -19.56 3.83
CA ARG A 4 1.27 -19.92 4.05
C ARG A 4 1.65 -19.65 5.52
N LEU A 5 2.05 -20.69 6.24
CA LEU A 5 2.39 -20.69 7.68
C LEU A 5 3.68 -19.91 8.04
N SER A 6 4.17 -19.08 7.13
CA SER A 6 5.34 -18.21 7.28
C SER A 6 5.05 -16.76 6.91
N ILE A 7 3.77 -16.39 6.74
CA ILE A 7 3.38 -15.01 6.47
C ILE A 7 3.52 -14.20 7.75
N GLN A 8 4.20 -13.07 7.62
CA GLN A 8 4.27 -12.05 8.65
C GLN A 8 3.10 -11.07 8.47
N THR A 9 2.45 -10.72 9.56
CA THR A 9 1.30 -9.80 9.58
C THR A 9 1.48 -8.78 10.68
N ILE A 10 0.91 -7.58 10.52
CA ILE A 10 0.80 -6.61 11.60
C ILE A 10 -0.63 -6.65 12.13
N LEU A 11 -0.75 -6.70 13.45
CA LEU A 11 -2.03 -6.80 14.14
C LEU A 11 -2.53 -5.43 14.60
N TYR A 12 -3.79 -5.14 14.33
CA TYR A 12 -4.51 -4.06 14.99
C TYR A 12 -4.80 -4.42 16.45
N THR A 13 -4.17 -3.68 17.36
CA THR A 13 -4.38 -3.78 18.80
C THR A 13 -5.11 -2.52 19.28
N PRO A 14 -6.33 -2.64 19.83
CA PRO A 14 -7.00 -1.49 20.43
C PRO A 14 -6.23 -1.09 21.70
N VAL A 15 -5.58 0.08 21.67
CA VAL A 15 -4.80 0.61 22.80
C VAL A 15 -5.45 1.90 23.31
N ARG A 16 -5.48 2.05 24.63
CA ARG A 16 -5.86 3.30 25.31
C ARG A 16 -4.77 3.66 26.32
N LYS A 17 -4.40 4.94 26.37
CA LYS A 17 -3.42 5.46 27.34
C LYS A 17 -3.94 6.78 27.89
N VAL A 18 -4.08 6.86 29.22
CA VAL A 18 -4.57 8.06 29.91
C VAL A 18 -3.66 9.24 29.61
N GLY A 19 -4.25 10.42 29.37
CA GLY A 19 -3.52 11.64 29.07
C GLY A 19 -3.00 11.78 27.63
N LEU A 20 -3.26 10.81 26.74
CA LEU A 20 -2.96 10.90 25.31
C LEU A 20 -4.22 10.76 24.46
N SER A 21 -4.29 11.53 23.38
CA SER A 21 -5.35 11.38 22.38
C SER A 21 -5.21 10.04 21.65
N GLU A 22 -6.33 9.35 21.45
CA GLU A 22 -6.41 8.06 20.75
C GLU A 22 -5.85 8.08 19.33
N LYS A 23 -5.75 9.26 18.70
CA LYS A 23 -5.17 9.47 17.37
C LYS A 23 -3.65 9.38 17.34
N LEU A 24 -2.99 9.67 18.46
CA LEU A 24 -1.54 9.67 18.57
C LEU A 24 -0.98 8.30 18.99
N LEU A 25 -1.85 7.35 19.33
CA LEU A 25 -1.44 6.02 19.77
C LEU A 25 -1.12 5.12 18.57
N ARG A 26 0.05 4.49 18.59
CA ARG A 26 0.39 3.42 17.66
C ARG A 26 -0.52 2.21 17.96
N ARG A 27 -1.16 1.66 16.94
CA ARG A 27 -2.09 0.51 17.04
C ARG A 27 -1.56 -0.77 16.39
N TYR A 28 -0.47 -0.63 15.65
CA TYR A 28 0.15 -1.67 14.85
C TYR A 28 1.57 -1.88 15.38
N PHE A 29 1.75 -3.02 16.05
CA PHE A 29 2.98 -3.35 16.78
C PHE A 29 3.55 -4.64 16.23
N ARG A 30 4.82 -4.60 15.81
CA ARG A 30 5.65 -5.75 15.41
C ARG A 30 5.01 -6.70 14.38
N PRO A 31 5.83 -7.43 13.61
CA PRO A 31 5.30 -8.55 12.85
C PRO A 31 4.87 -9.68 13.79
N TYR A 32 3.79 -10.34 13.44
CA TYR A 32 3.31 -11.61 13.98
C TYR A 32 3.46 -12.67 12.90
N GLN A 33 3.77 -13.90 13.30
CA GLN A 33 3.80 -15.05 12.42
C GLN A 33 2.48 -15.80 12.50
N VAL A 34 1.91 -16.13 11.33
CA VAL A 34 0.74 -17.02 11.24
C VAL A 34 1.18 -18.46 11.48
N LEU A 35 0.71 -19.08 12.56
CA LEU A 35 1.05 -20.46 12.91
C LEU A 35 0.09 -21.47 12.30
N CYS A 36 -1.21 -21.21 12.40
CA CYS A 36 -2.25 -22.14 11.97
C CYS A 36 -3.51 -21.37 11.55
N ARG A 37 -4.24 -21.92 10.57
CA ARG A 37 -5.58 -21.46 10.20
C ARG A 37 -6.61 -22.28 10.98
N LEU A 38 -7.34 -21.62 11.88
CA LEU A 38 -8.37 -22.28 12.68
C LEU A 38 -9.72 -22.31 11.94
N SER A 39 -10.03 -21.24 11.19
CA SER A 39 -11.21 -21.16 10.33
C SER A 39 -10.94 -20.32 9.10
N ASP A 40 -11.97 -20.06 8.29
CA ASP A 40 -11.80 -19.21 7.13
C ASP A 40 -11.35 -17.79 7.45
N VAL A 41 -11.71 -17.32 8.65
CA VAL A 41 -11.51 -15.94 9.10
C VAL A 41 -10.71 -15.82 10.40
N THR A 42 -10.42 -16.93 11.08
CA THR A 42 -9.65 -16.94 12.34
C THR A 42 -8.34 -17.69 12.20
N TYR A 43 -7.28 -17.09 12.72
CA TYR A 43 -5.91 -17.57 12.64
C TYR A 43 -5.25 -17.55 14.01
N GLU A 44 -4.43 -18.54 14.28
CA GLU A 44 -3.55 -18.59 15.44
C GLU A 44 -2.22 -17.92 15.06
N LEU A 45 -1.84 -16.89 15.83
CA LEU A 45 -0.65 -16.08 15.61
C LEU A 45 0.31 -16.18 16.79
N GLN A 46 1.58 -15.87 16.53
CA GLN A 46 2.62 -15.75 17.54
C GLN A 46 3.50 -14.53 17.24
N ASP A 47 4.02 -13.88 18.27
CA ASP A 47 5.00 -12.80 18.11
C ASP A 47 6.20 -13.26 17.27
N PHE A 48 6.53 -12.52 16.22
CA PHE A 48 7.73 -12.78 15.43
C PHE A 48 8.93 -12.06 16.05
N ASP A 49 9.80 -12.82 16.70
CA ASP A 49 11.05 -12.33 17.29
C ASP A 49 12.18 -13.31 16.93
N PRO A 50 12.99 -13.00 15.89
CA PRO A 50 14.01 -13.92 15.40
C PRO A 50 15.17 -14.11 16.38
N VAL A 51 15.33 -13.20 17.35
CA VAL A 51 16.45 -13.21 18.31
C VAL A 51 16.10 -14.06 19.54
N SER A 52 14.83 -14.06 19.94
CA SER A 52 14.38 -14.76 21.14
C SER A 52 13.97 -16.20 20.86
N ARG A 53 14.74 -17.16 21.38
CA ARG A 53 14.37 -18.59 21.40
C ARG A 53 13.31 -18.98 22.45
N ARG A 54 12.86 -18.04 23.31
CA ARG A 54 11.84 -18.32 24.32
C ARG A 54 10.48 -18.56 23.66
N ARG A 55 9.70 -19.50 24.19
CA ARG A 55 8.31 -19.74 23.78
C ARG A 55 7.51 -18.46 23.98
N LYS A 56 6.93 -17.94 22.90
CA LYS A 56 6.06 -16.76 22.93
C LYS A 56 4.60 -17.19 23.09
N PRO A 57 3.77 -16.35 23.76
CA PRO A 57 2.34 -16.60 23.82
C PRO A 57 1.75 -16.63 22.41
N LYS A 58 0.66 -17.37 22.27
CA LYS A 58 -0.10 -17.46 21.04
C LYS A 58 -1.42 -16.74 21.22
N ASP A 59 -1.91 -16.12 20.16
CA ASP A 59 -3.18 -15.39 20.16
C ASP A 59 -4.05 -15.80 18.98
N VAL A 60 -5.37 -15.74 19.14
CA VAL A 60 -6.34 -16.07 18.09
C VAL A 60 -6.95 -14.79 17.56
N VAL A 61 -6.76 -14.55 16.26
CA VAL A 61 -7.07 -13.27 15.62
C VAL A 61 -8.00 -13.46 14.43
N HIS A 62 -8.94 -12.53 14.30
CA HIS A 62 -9.79 -12.40 13.12
C HIS A 62 -9.07 -11.66 11.98
N VAL A 63 -9.26 -12.12 10.74
CA VAL A 63 -8.60 -11.60 9.53
C VAL A 63 -8.76 -10.07 9.34
N LEU A 64 -9.87 -9.48 9.79
CA LEU A 64 -10.10 -8.02 9.71
C LEU A 64 -9.11 -7.18 10.54
N ARG A 65 -8.46 -7.79 11.55
CA ARG A 65 -7.44 -7.11 12.36
C ARG A 65 -6.03 -7.30 11.81
N MET A 66 -5.86 -8.15 10.79
CA MET A 66 -4.57 -8.50 10.20
C MET A 66 -4.28 -7.62 8.98
N LYS A 67 -3.03 -7.16 8.86
CA LYS A 67 -2.52 -6.46 7.67
C LYS A 67 -1.21 -7.09 7.22
N PRO A 68 -0.99 -7.32 5.91
CA PRO A 68 0.29 -7.86 5.43
C PRO A 68 1.48 -7.06 5.95
N TYR A 69 2.52 -7.73 6.44
CA TYR A 69 3.75 -7.08 6.83
C TYR A 69 4.58 -6.76 5.58
N HIS A 70 4.99 -5.49 5.46
CA HIS A 70 5.94 -5.04 4.43
C HIS A 70 7.29 -4.83 5.11
N ASP A 71 8.32 -5.54 4.63
CA ASP A 71 9.68 -5.40 5.12
C ASP A 71 10.36 -4.24 4.37
N PRO A 72 10.70 -3.14 5.06
CA PRO A 72 11.34 -1.99 4.41
C PRO A 72 12.72 -2.33 3.83
N THR A 73 13.39 -3.37 4.34
CA THR A 73 14.71 -3.80 3.82
C THR A 73 14.61 -4.54 2.48
N LYS A 74 13.45 -5.10 2.16
CA LYS A 74 13.21 -5.84 0.90
C LYS A 74 12.67 -4.96 -0.24
N GLN A 75 12.26 -3.73 0.06
CA GLN A 75 11.69 -2.81 -0.94
C GLN A 75 12.76 -2.24 -1.89
N ILE A 76 14.03 -2.28 -1.51
CA ILE A 76 15.14 -1.71 -2.29
C ILE A 76 15.35 -2.47 -3.61
N GLU A 77 14.88 -3.72 -3.73
CA GLU A 77 15.14 -4.54 -4.93
C GLU A 77 14.06 -4.42 -6.02
N THR A 78 12.93 -3.74 -5.78
CA THR A 78 11.76 -3.78 -6.71
C THR A 78 11.48 -2.48 -7.46
N GLU A 79 12.05 -1.34 -7.04
CA GLU A 79 11.75 -0.04 -7.66
C GLU A 79 12.63 0.28 -8.89
N ASP A 80 13.78 -0.37 -9.06
CA ASP A 80 14.69 -0.11 -10.19
C ASP A 80 14.21 -0.70 -11.53
N SER A 81 13.22 -1.60 -11.52
CA SER A 81 12.72 -2.25 -12.74
C SER A 81 11.43 -1.64 -13.30
N GLN A 82 10.72 -0.78 -12.56
CA GLN A 82 9.43 -0.20 -13.02
C GLN A 82 9.56 1.21 -13.62
N SER A 83 10.70 1.90 -13.44
CA SER A 83 10.89 3.25 -13.97
C SER A 83 11.25 3.31 -15.46
N GLN A 84 11.67 2.20 -16.08
CA GLN A 84 12.02 2.16 -17.52
C GLN A 84 10.77 1.94 -18.42
N ASP A 85 9.73 1.27 -17.92
CA ASP A 85 8.56 0.91 -18.72
C ASP A 85 7.56 2.07 -18.90
N ILE A 86 7.43 2.95 -17.90
CA ILE A 86 6.52 4.11 -17.98
C ILE A 86 7.03 5.14 -19.00
N ALA A 87 8.34 5.33 -19.09
CA ALA A 87 8.96 6.28 -20.02
C ALA A 87 8.87 5.83 -21.49
N PHE A 88 8.84 4.52 -21.76
CA PHE A 88 8.73 3.99 -23.12
C PHE A 88 7.29 4.08 -23.66
N ARG A 89 6.28 3.91 -22.81
CA ARG A 89 4.87 3.97 -23.23
C ARG A 89 4.38 5.39 -23.54
N LYS A 90 4.96 6.41 -22.91
CA LYS A 90 4.61 7.83 -23.17
C LYS A 90 5.15 8.38 -24.51
N ARG A 91 6.12 7.71 -25.14
CA ARG A 91 6.73 8.19 -26.41
C ARG A 91 6.04 7.69 -27.69
N LYS A 92 5.12 6.72 -27.62
CA LYS A 92 4.49 6.09 -28.80
C LYS A 92 3.10 6.60 -29.16
N GLN A 93 2.66 7.75 -28.66
CA GLN A 93 1.38 8.37 -29.06
C GLN A 93 1.58 9.80 -29.59
N ILE A 94 2.17 9.91 -30.78
CA ILE A 94 1.97 11.06 -31.66
C ILE A 94 1.73 10.48 -33.07
N PRO A 95 0.51 10.53 -33.63
CA PRO A 95 0.30 10.23 -35.04
C PRO A 95 0.86 11.37 -35.90
N PRO A 96 1.53 11.11 -37.04
CA PRO A 96 1.95 12.15 -37.95
C PRO A 96 0.79 12.55 -38.87
N SER A 97 0.88 13.78 -39.38
CA SER A 97 0.24 14.33 -40.58
C SER A 97 -1.01 15.19 -40.41
N GLY A 98 -1.00 16.33 -41.10
CA GLY A 98 -2.19 17.12 -41.41
C GLY A 98 -1.96 18.62 -41.56
N THR A 99 -1.20 19.05 -42.57
CA THR A 99 -1.29 20.42 -43.11
C THR A 99 -2.70 20.66 -43.64
N PHE A 100 -3.41 21.68 -43.14
CA PHE A 100 -4.54 22.30 -43.84
C PHE A 100 -4.51 23.81 -43.59
N GLN A 101 -4.23 24.56 -44.66
CA GLN A 101 -4.55 25.99 -44.79
C GLN A 101 -6.08 26.17 -44.81
N ASN A 102 -6.58 27.33 -44.40
CA ASN A 102 -7.67 28.04 -45.08
C ASN A 102 -7.86 29.46 -44.50
N GLU A 103 -7.39 30.41 -45.30
CA GLU A 103 -7.93 31.74 -45.63
C GLU A 103 -9.24 32.20 -44.93
N ASN A 104 -9.09 33.25 -44.09
CA ASN A 104 -9.67 34.61 -44.26
C ASN A 104 -11.12 35.02 -43.85
N LEU A 105 -11.14 36.23 -43.27
CA LEU A 105 -12.14 37.30 -43.13
C LEU A 105 -13.40 37.17 -42.23
N ASN A 106 -13.37 38.06 -41.22
CA ASN A 106 -14.48 38.85 -40.64
C ASN A 106 -15.41 38.18 -39.63
N ASP A 107 -15.14 38.42 -38.35
CA ASP A 107 -16.14 39.04 -37.46
C ASP A 107 -15.45 39.52 -36.16
N ILE A 108 -15.16 40.82 -36.11
CA ILE A 108 -14.60 41.49 -34.94
C ILE A 108 -15.79 41.99 -34.10
N GLY A 109 -16.23 41.15 -33.16
CA GLY A 109 -17.23 41.52 -32.16
C GLY A 109 -16.56 42.09 -30.91
N THR A 110 -16.32 43.39 -30.90
CA THR A 110 -15.87 44.19 -29.76
C THR A 110 -16.82 44.03 -28.56
N LEU A 111 -16.31 43.66 -27.37
CA LEU A 111 -17.01 43.93 -26.11
C LEU A 111 -16.07 44.64 -25.12
N SER A 112 -16.36 45.92 -24.91
CA SER A 112 -15.74 46.79 -23.90
C SER A 112 -16.22 46.38 -22.51
N PHE A 113 -15.27 46.27 -21.58
CA PHE A 113 -15.56 46.16 -20.15
C PHE A 113 -15.96 47.54 -19.61
N TYR A 114 -17.10 47.63 -18.92
CA TYR A 114 -17.37 48.67 -17.92
C TYR A 114 -16.82 48.22 -16.58
#